data_AF-N9G6T2-F1
#
_entry.id   AF-N9G6T2-F1
#
_cell.length_a   1.000
_cell.length_b   1.000
_cell.length_c   1.000
_cell.angle_alpha   90.00
_cell.angle_beta   90.00
_cell.angle_gamma   90.00
#
_symmetry.space_group_name_H-M   'P 1'
#
loop_
_entity.id
_entity.type
_entity.pdbx_description
1 polymer ?
#
loop_
_entity_poly.entity_id
_entity_poly.type
_entity_poly.pdbx_seq_one_letter_code
_entity_poly.pdbx_strand_id
1 'polypeptide(L)'
;MFCSQCGQSNIENAKFCSNCGSKLENFDESQGAFRQPTKNDNELLTEHKKKQPRLWNPNAAINWSLLLTPVFGSYLQMKNWQEIGSTTEANNAKYWLVGTIIFILFLNLGTPFIWDDPYQLQTYPKSLGILYIIVWYFAFAKSQSDFVKKHMHNNYQKKSWGIPLIIASIILIFSFTILMAISSTIVDAKYKNSVLDNQKKPWEQNWDYSNKTPTQTQVPDGQNQTLSPEEQLHYNSILAAHPDAHEIAKQIEFENWINSHSPEWQKYYDDVADSGTADQVIQMMSDYKENIIH
;
A
#
# COMPACT_ATOMS: atom_id res chain seq x y z
N MET A 1 8.62 -17.45 -49.54
CA MET A 1 9.78 -16.96 -48.74
C MET A 1 9.56 -15.51 -48.31
N PHE A 2 10.09 -15.08 -47.16
CA PHE A 2 9.94 -13.68 -46.67
C PHE A 2 11.20 -12.87 -46.97
N CYS A 3 11.02 -11.62 -47.41
CA CYS A 3 12.12 -10.69 -47.64
C CYS A 3 12.76 -10.27 -46.30
N SER A 4 14.07 -10.45 -46.14
CA SER A 4 14.81 -10.06 -44.94
C SER A 4 14.90 -8.54 -44.72
N GLN A 5 14.67 -7.75 -45.77
CA GLN A 5 14.73 -6.28 -45.73
C GLN A 5 13.38 -5.63 -45.39
N CYS A 6 12.27 -6.15 -45.91
CA CYS A 6 10.95 -5.51 -45.74
C CYS A 6 9.84 -6.44 -45.23
N GLY A 7 10.12 -7.74 -45.04
CA GLY A 7 9.14 -8.71 -44.52
C GLY A 7 8.07 -9.17 -45.52
N GLN A 8 8.08 -8.68 -46.77
CA GLN A 8 7.11 -9.09 -47.79
C GLN A 8 7.16 -10.60 -48.07
N SER A 9 5.99 -11.25 -48.13
CA SER A 9 5.87 -12.62 -48.62
C SER A 9 6.00 -12.64 -50.14
N ASN A 10 6.93 -13.44 -50.64
CA ASN A 10 7.21 -13.62 -52.06
C ASN A 10 7.01 -15.10 -52.44
N ILE A 11 6.64 -15.33 -53.72
CA ILE A 11 6.53 -16.66 -54.31
C ILE A 11 7.84 -17.44 -54.13
N GLU A 12 7.74 -18.76 -53.98
CA GLU A 12 8.91 -19.63 -53.89
C GLU A 12 9.74 -19.49 -55.19
N ASN A 13 11.05 -19.32 -55.05
CA ASN A 13 12.03 -19.04 -56.12
C ASN A 13 12.04 -17.64 -56.74
N ALA A 14 11.32 -16.65 -56.18
CA ALA A 14 11.46 -15.25 -56.62
C ALA A 14 12.90 -14.75 -56.43
N LYS A 15 13.56 -14.29 -57.50
CA LYS A 15 14.93 -13.75 -57.43
C LYS A 15 15.01 -12.37 -56.77
N PHE A 16 13.91 -11.62 -56.76
CA PHE A 16 13.82 -10.28 -56.21
C PHE A 16 12.49 -10.10 -55.46
N CYS A 17 12.51 -9.25 -54.43
CA CYS A 17 11.32 -8.90 -53.67
C CYS A 17 10.36 -8.06 -54.52
N SER A 18 9.12 -8.51 -54.62
CA SER A 18 8.03 -7.83 -55.34
C SER A 18 7.66 -6.45 -54.77
N ASN A 19 8.03 -6.16 -53.53
CA ASN A 19 7.72 -4.89 -52.87
C ASN A 19 8.91 -3.90 -52.90
N CYS A 20 10.10 -4.33 -52.45
CA CYS A 20 11.25 -3.43 -52.30
C CYS A 20 12.38 -3.64 -53.33
N GLY A 21 12.26 -4.62 -54.22
CA GLY A 21 13.26 -4.91 -55.25
C GLY A 21 14.56 -5.54 -54.76
N SER A 22 14.72 -5.80 -53.46
CA SER A 22 15.92 -6.44 -52.92
C SER A 22 16.09 -7.86 -53.48
N LYS A 23 17.32 -8.24 -53.84
CA LYS A 23 17.63 -9.61 -54.26
C LYS A 23 17.31 -10.59 -53.12
N LEU A 24 16.59 -11.65 -53.46
CA LEU A 24 16.26 -12.73 -52.54
C LEU A 24 17.28 -13.86 -52.76
N GLU A 25 17.97 -14.26 -51.70
CA GLU A 25 18.93 -15.36 -51.77
C GLU A 25 18.16 -16.68 -51.88
N ASN A 26 18.18 -17.28 -53.07
CA ASN A 26 17.65 -18.62 -53.27
C ASN A 26 18.59 -19.60 -52.58
N PHE A 27 18.07 -20.44 -51.69
CA PHE A 27 18.75 -21.65 -51.27
C PHE A 27 18.75 -22.60 -52.45
N ASP A 28 19.86 -22.66 -53.19
CA ASP A 28 20.05 -23.69 -54.21
C ASP A 28 20.07 -25.05 -53.51
N GLU A 29 19.07 -25.87 -53.83
CA GLU A 29 18.77 -27.19 -53.27
C GLU A 29 19.81 -28.28 -53.65
N SER A 30 20.98 -27.88 -54.16
CA SER A 30 22.05 -28.78 -54.63
C SER A 30 23.22 -28.95 -53.66
N GLN A 31 23.15 -28.40 -52.44
CA GLN A 31 24.12 -28.69 -51.37
C GLN A 31 23.45 -29.23 -50.11
N GLY A 32 22.66 -30.29 -50.28
CA GLY A 32 22.32 -31.22 -49.20
C GLY A 32 23.55 -32.04 -48.78
N ALA A 33 24.53 -31.39 -48.15
CA ALA A 33 25.54 -32.05 -47.33
C ALA A 33 25.43 -31.44 -45.94
N PHE A 34 25.01 -32.24 -44.97
CA PHE A 34 25.11 -31.92 -43.55
C PHE A 34 26.60 -31.63 -43.24
N ARG A 35 27.02 -30.37 -43.34
CA ARG A 35 28.32 -29.94 -42.82
C ARG A 35 28.20 -29.99 -41.30
N GLN A 36 28.93 -30.92 -40.69
CA GLN A 36 29.17 -30.86 -39.26
C GLN A 36 29.78 -29.48 -38.94
N PRO A 37 29.30 -28.78 -37.90
CA PRO A 37 29.80 -27.45 -37.57
C PRO A 37 31.31 -27.55 -37.36
N THR A 38 32.06 -26.76 -38.12
CA THR A 38 33.52 -26.80 -38.05
C THR A 38 33.97 -26.28 -36.69
N LYS A 39 35.19 -26.63 -36.28
CA LYS A 39 35.77 -26.11 -35.02
C LYS A 39 35.71 -24.59 -34.95
N ASN A 40 35.91 -23.91 -36.09
CA ASN A 40 35.82 -22.45 -36.20
C ASN A 40 34.39 -21.92 -36.07
N ASP A 41 33.38 -22.61 -36.61
CA ASP A 41 31.97 -22.20 -36.46
C ASP A 41 31.54 -22.29 -35.00
N ASN A 42 31.96 -23.35 -34.30
CA ASN A 42 31.71 -23.51 -32.87
C ASN A 42 32.46 -22.46 -32.06
N GLU A 43 33.69 -22.11 -32.43
CA GLU A 43 34.49 -21.08 -31.75
C GLU A 43 33.88 -19.68 -31.94
N LEU A 44 33.41 -19.36 -33.15
CA LEU A 44 32.75 -18.09 -33.48
C LEU A 44 31.36 -17.97 -32.85
N LEU A 45 30.58 -19.06 -32.81
CA LEU A 45 29.33 -19.17 -32.04
C LEU A 45 29.57 -18.99 -30.54
N THR A 46 30.67 -19.55 -30.01
CA THR A 46 31.02 -19.43 -28.59
C THR A 46 31.50 -18.02 -28.24
N GLU A 47 32.22 -17.35 -29.15
CA GLU A 47 32.65 -15.96 -29.00
C GLU A 47 31.46 -14.99 -29.11
N HIS A 48 30.57 -15.16 -30.09
CA HIS A 48 29.34 -14.37 -30.20
C HIS A 48 28.42 -14.60 -29.01
N LYS A 49 28.29 -15.83 -28.50
CA LYS A 49 27.62 -16.08 -27.23
C LYS A 49 28.29 -15.28 -26.10
N LYS A 50 29.61 -15.33 -25.95
CA LYS A 50 30.33 -14.60 -24.89
C LYS A 50 30.14 -13.07 -24.95
N LYS A 51 29.97 -12.51 -26.14
CA LYS A 51 29.72 -11.07 -26.33
C LYS A 51 28.27 -10.62 -26.06
N GLN A 52 27.30 -11.53 -26.04
CA GLN A 52 25.91 -11.16 -25.80
C GLN A 52 25.64 -10.98 -24.30
N PRO A 53 24.96 -9.89 -23.90
CA PRO A 53 24.63 -9.67 -22.50
C PRO A 53 23.70 -10.76 -21.99
N ARG A 54 23.90 -11.15 -20.73
CA ARG A 54 23.11 -12.17 -20.05
C ARG A 54 22.00 -11.52 -19.25
N LEU A 55 20.77 -11.64 -19.73
CA LEU A 55 19.60 -10.95 -19.17
C LEU A 55 18.55 -11.94 -18.70
N TRP A 56 17.85 -11.60 -17.63
CA TRP A 56 16.52 -12.16 -17.39
C TRP A 56 15.56 -11.60 -18.42
N ASN A 57 14.63 -12.42 -18.92
CA ASN A 57 13.64 -11.96 -19.89
C ASN A 57 12.87 -10.74 -19.32
N PRO A 58 12.95 -9.55 -19.94
CA PRO A 58 12.34 -8.33 -19.42
C PRO A 58 10.82 -8.44 -19.22
N ASN A 59 10.11 -9.08 -20.14
CA ASN A 59 8.66 -9.26 -20.02
C ASN A 59 8.30 -10.17 -18.83
N ALA A 60 9.06 -11.25 -18.63
CA ALA A 60 8.86 -12.11 -17.48
C ALA A 60 9.21 -11.39 -16.18
N ALA A 61 10.25 -10.55 -16.16
CA ALA A 61 10.60 -9.74 -14.99
C ALA A 61 9.43 -8.85 -14.56
N ILE A 62 8.80 -8.16 -15.51
CA ILE A 62 7.64 -7.30 -15.21
C ILE A 62 6.49 -8.13 -14.61
N ASN A 63 6.11 -9.24 -15.25
CA ASN A 63 4.99 -10.07 -14.78
C ASN A 63 5.24 -10.66 -13.39
N TRP A 64 6.45 -11.16 -13.13
CA TRP A 64 6.80 -11.67 -11.80
C TRP A 64 6.85 -10.59 -10.74
N SER A 65 7.11 -9.34 -11.13
CA SER A 65 7.13 -8.19 -10.21
C SER A 65 5.73 -7.73 -9.81
N LEU A 66 4.73 -7.94 -10.67
CA LEU A 66 3.33 -7.70 -10.33
C LEU A 66 2.85 -8.69 -9.26
N LEU A 67 3.35 -9.93 -9.30
CA LEU A 67 3.02 -10.95 -8.31
C LEU A 67 3.82 -10.79 -7.00
N LEU A 68 5.11 -10.46 -7.12
CA LEU A 68 6.01 -10.34 -5.97
C LEU A 68 5.99 -8.91 -5.43
N THR A 69 6.84 -8.05 -5.98
CA THR A 69 6.87 -6.62 -5.64
C THR A 69 7.50 -5.80 -6.78
N PRO A 70 7.16 -4.51 -6.91
CA PRO A 70 7.90 -3.59 -7.78
C PRO A 70 9.38 -3.39 -7.37
N VAL A 71 9.73 -3.66 -6.09
CA VAL A 71 11.12 -3.67 -5.60
C VAL A 71 11.93 -4.75 -6.32
N PHE A 72 11.39 -5.98 -6.37
CA PHE A 72 12.02 -7.09 -7.09
C PHE A 72 12.21 -6.76 -8.57
N GLY A 73 11.20 -6.18 -9.21
CA GLY A 73 11.27 -5.77 -10.62
C GLY A 73 12.34 -4.74 -10.88
N SER A 74 12.36 -3.68 -10.06
CA SER A 74 13.34 -2.60 -10.20
C SER A 74 14.77 -3.10 -9.99
N TYR A 75 14.98 -4.03 -9.05
CA TYR A 75 16.27 -4.69 -8.86
C TYR A 75 16.70 -5.53 -10.07
N LEU A 76 15.81 -6.39 -10.60
CA LEU A 76 16.13 -7.21 -11.78
C LEU A 76 16.40 -6.35 -13.01
N GLN A 77 15.59 -5.32 -13.23
CA GLN A 77 15.80 -4.42 -14.36
C GLN A 77 17.09 -3.62 -14.22
N MET A 78 17.44 -3.15 -13.02
CA MET A 78 18.76 -2.56 -12.73
C MET A 78 19.88 -3.53 -13.11
N LYS A 79 19.80 -4.80 -12.68
CA LYS A 79 20.83 -5.80 -13.03
C LYS A 79 20.89 -6.09 -14.53
N ASN A 80 19.77 -6.15 -15.21
CA ASN A 80 19.73 -6.29 -16.66
C ASN A 80 20.37 -5.08 -17.37
N TRP A 81 20.11 -3.85 -16.93
CA TRP A 81 20.73 -2.65 -17.51
C TRP A 81 22.24 -2.60 -17.28
N GLN A 82 22.72 -3.07 -16.11
CA GLN A 82 24.15 -3.23 -15.83
C GLN A 82 24.82 -4.20 -16.80
N GLU A 83 24.16 -5.31 -17.15
CA GLU A 83 24.66 -6.30 -18.11
C GLU A 83 24.64 -5.79 -19.55
N ILE A 84 23.68 -4.93 -19.90
CA ILE A 84 23.66 -4.21 -21.19
C ILE A 84 24.80 -3.19 -21.29
N GLY A 85 25.33 -2.73 -20.14
CA GLY A 85 26.38 -1.71 -20.06
C GLY A 85 25.86 -0.28 -20.01
N SER A 86 24.54 -0.08 -19.89
CA SER A 86 23.96 1.26 -19.79
C SER A 86 23.86 1.72 -18.34
N THR A 87 24.83 2.56 -17.93
CA THR A 87 24.95 3.05 -16.56
C THR A 87 23.84 4.02 -16.18
N THR A 88 23.40 4.86 -17.11
CA THR A 88 22.32 5.84 -16.90
C THR A 88 21.00 5.14 -16.59
N GLU A 89 20.61 4.14 -17.38
CA GLU A 89 19.36 3.39 -17.21
C GLU A 89 19.43 2.48 -15.99
N ALA A 90 20.61 1.94 -15.66
CA ALA A 90 20.82 1.23 -14.41
C ALA A 90 20.64 2.14 -13.19
N ASN A 91 21.11 3.39 -13.25
CA ASN A 91 20.91 4.38 -12.19
C ASN A 91 19.44 4.80 -12.08
N ASN A 92 18.75 5.00 -13.21
CA ASN A 92 17.31 5.24 -13.21
C ASN A 92 16.55 4.08 -12.53
N ALA A 93 16.87 2.83 -12.88
CA ALA A 93 16.30 1.66 -12.23
C ALA A 93 16.61 1.60 -10.72
N LYS A 94 17.79 2.05 -10.31
CA LYS A 94 18.14 2.19 -8.89
C LYS A 94 17.29 3.26 -8.19
N TYR A 95 17.00 4.39 -8.83
CA TYR A 95 16.09 5.40 -8.25
C TYR A 95 14.69 4.84 -8.08
N TRP A 96 14.16 4.09 -9.05
CA TRP A 96 12.88 3.40 -8.91
C TRP A 96 12.89 2.36 -7.79
N LEU A 97 13.99 1.61 -7.64
CA LEU A 97 14.17 0.65 -6.54
C LEU A 97 14.10 1.35 -5.18
N VAL A 98 14.91 2.39 -4.98
CA VAL A 98 14.97 3.14 -3.71
C VAL A 98 13.64 3.85 -3.44
N GLY A 99 13.07 4.50 -4.46
CA GLY A 99 11.78 5.17 -4.37
C GLY A 99 10.65 4.22 -4.01
N THR A 100 10.62 3.00 -4.57
CA THR A 100 9.64 1.97 -4.20
C THR A 100 9.80 1.56 -2.74
N ILE A 101 11.03 1.34 -2.26
CA ILE A 101 11.29 0.96 -0.86
C ILE A 101 10.79 2.06 0.08
N ILE A 102 11.14 3.31 -0.19
CA ILE A 102 10.69 4.47 0.60
C ILE A 102 9.17 4.56 0.58
N PHE A 103 8.55 4.40 -0.58
CA PHE A 103 7.10 4.45 -0.72
C PHE A 103 6.39 3.35 0.07
N ILE A 104 6.90 2.10 0.02
CA ILE A 104 6.35 0.99 0.82
C ILE A 104 6.50 1.27 2.32
N LEU A 105 7.67 1.76 2.76
CA LEU A 105 7.88 2.13 4.16
C LEU A 105 6.95 3.26 4.58
N PHE A 106 6.75 4.28 3.73
CA PHE A 106 5.79 5.34 3.96
C PHE A 106 4.36 4.79 4.11
N LEU A 107 3.92 3.91 3.19
CA LEU A 107 2.58 3.33 3.23
C LEU A 107 2.31 2.52 4.51
N ASN A 108 3.32 1.82 5.04
CA ASN A 108 3.14 0.95 6.21
C ASN A 108 3.47 1.64 7.54
N LEU A 109 4.46 2.53 7.57
CA LEU A 109 4.98 3.15 8.80
C LEU A 109 4.63 4.63 8.91
N GLY A 110 4.45 5.35 7.80
CA GLY A 110 4.14 6.78 7.81
C GLY A 110 2.65 7.09 7.92
N THR A 111 1.81 6.27 7.29
CA THR A 111 0.35 6.49 7.24
C THR A 111 -0.35 6.49 8.60
N PRO A 112 0.06 5.70 9.62
CA PRO A 112 -0.54 5.76 10.96
C PRO A 112 -0.33 7.10 11.70
N PHE A 113 0.59 7.94 11.22
CA PHE A 113 0.86 9.28 11.75
C PHE A 113 0.08 10.38 11.01
N ILE A 114 -0.55 10.05 9.88
CA ILE A 114 -1.32 11.00 9.07
C ILE A 114 -2.82 10.80 9.29
N TRP A 115 -3.25 9.54 9.41
CA TRP A 115 -4.65 9.17 9.58
C TRP A 115 -4.86 8.42 10.87
N ASP A 116 -5.90 8.81 11.61
CA ASP A 116 -6.31 8.15 12.86
C ASP A 116 -7.45 7.14 12.64
N ASP A 117 -8.23 7.33 11.59
CA ASP A 117 -9.40 6.51 11.29
C ASP A 117 -9.01 5.11 10.74
N PRO A 118 -9.50 4.01 11.35
CA PRO A 118 -9.16 2.65 10.93
C PRO A 118 -9.56 2.32 9.49
N TYR A 119 -10.67 2.88 9.00
CA TYR A 119 -11.14 2.65 7.63
C TYR A 119 -10.20 3.32 6.61
N GLN A 120 -9.75 4.54 6.89
CA GLN A 120 -8.77 5.25 6.07
C GLN A 120 -7.41 4.54 6.04
N LEU A 121 -6.95 4.04 7.18
CA LEU A 121 -5.68 3.30 7.31
C LEU A 121 -5.66 2.00 6.50
N GLN A 122 -6.82 1.37 6.29
CA GLN A 122 -6.91 0.17 5.46
C GLN A 122 -7.13 0.48 3.98
N THR A 123 -7.85 1.55 3.65
CA THR A 123 -8.33 1.81 2.29
C THR A 123 -7.33 2.61 1.47
N TYR A 124 -6.80 3.71 2.00
CA TYR A 124 -5.95 4.62 1.24
C TYR A 124 -4.61 4.00 0.83
N PRO A 125 -3.88 3.27 1.70
CA PRO A 125 -2.61 2.66 1.29
C PRO A 125 -2.77 1.63 0.17
N LYS A 126 -3.87 0.87 0.15
CA LYS A 126 -4.18 -0.10 -0.90
C LYS A 126 -4.42 0.60 -2.24
N SER A 127 -5.25 1.64 -2.24
CA SER A 127 -5.55 2.44 -3.43
C SER A 127 -4.31 3.13 -4.00
N LEU A 128 -3.48 3.72 -3.12
CA LEU A 128 -2.21 4.33 -3.50
C LEU A 128 -1.20 3.29 -4.03
N GLY A 129 -1.18 2.09 -3.45
CA GLY A 129 -0.36 0.97 -3.92
C GLY A 129 -0.72 0.54 -5.34
N ILE A 130 -2.01 0.40 -5.65
CA ILE A 130 -2.49 0.05 -7.00
C ILE A 130 -2.12 1.15 -8.00
N LEU A 131 -2.35 2.42 -7.65
CA LEU A 131 -1.98 3.56 -8.48
C LEU A 131 -0.47 3.58 -8.75
N TYR A 132 0.34 3.32 -7.72
CA TYR A 132 1.79 3.24 -7.84
C TYR A 132 2.23 2.14 -8.80
N ILE A 133 1.62 0.94 -8.75
CA ILE A 133 1.95 -0.16 -9.66
C ILE A 133 1.67 0.24 -11.12
N ILE A 134 0.56 0.93 -11.39
CA ILE A 134 0.23 1.42 -12.73
C ILE A 134 1.28 2.42 -13.21
N VAL A 135 1.61 3.42 -12.39
CA VAL A 135 2.63 4.42 -12.71
C VAL A 135 3.99 3.76 -12.95
N TRP A 136 4.42 2.90 -12.04
CA TRP A 136 5.67 2.15 -12.14
C TRP A 136 5.75 1.32 -13.42
N TYR A 137 4.65 0.64 -13.81
CA TYR A 137 4.59 -0.16 -15.02
C TYR A 137 4.85 0.68 -16.27
N PHE A 138 4.10 1.77 -16.44
CA PHE A 138 4.15 2.60 -17.64
C PHE A 138 5.35 3.54 -17.68
N ALA A 139 5.75 4.12 -16.55
CA ALA A 139 6.85 5.06 -16.48
C ALA A 139 8.22 4.37 -16.52
N PHE A 140 8.32 3.13 -16.04
CA PHE A 140 9.60 2.46 -15.86
C PHE A 140 9.62 1.02 -16.36
N ALA A 141 8.74 0.14 -15.86
CA ALA A 141 8.91 -1.30 -16.04
C ALA A 141 8.91 -1.72 -17.52
N LYS A 142 8.05 -1.11 -18.34
CA LYS A 142 7.97 -1.43 -19.77
C LYS A 142 9.20 -0.99 -20.57
N SER A 143 9.93 0.03 -20.11
CA SER A 143 11.03 0.66 -20.86
C SER A 143 12.11 -0.34 -21.31
N GLN A 144 12.48 -1.28 -20.44
CA GLN A 144 13.51 -2.27 -20.74
C GLN A 144 13.07 -3.28 -21.80
N SER A 145 11.82 -3.73 -21.76
CA SER A 145 11.27 -4.63 -22.78
C SER A 145 11.26 -3.97 -24.16
N ASP A 146 10.84 -2.71 -24.22
CA ASP A 146 10.82 -1.94 -25.46
C ASP A 146 12.24 -1.73 -26.00
N PHE A 147 13.21 -1.45 -25.12
CA PHE A 147 14.60 -1.30 -25.53
C PHE A 147 15.19 -2.60 -26.11
N VAL A 148 15.02 -3.73 -25.43
CA VAL A 148 15.54 -5.03 -25.88
C VAL A 148 14.89 -5.46 -27.19
N LYS A 149 13.60 -5.15 -27.38
CA LYS A 149 12.91 -5.43 -28.64
C LYS A 149 13.40 -4.54 -29.79
N LYS A 150 13.59 -3.24 -29.55
CA LYS A 150 13.93 -2.25 -30.59
C LYS A 150 15.41 -2.26 -30.97
N HIS A 151 16.31 -2.29 -30.00
CA HIS A 151 17.75 -2.10 -30.23
C HIS A 151 18.53 -3.41 -30.26
N MET A 152 18.03 -4.45 -29.59
CA MET A 152 18.71 -5.74 -29.52
C MET A 152 18.01 -6.83 -30.31
N HIS A 153 16.83 -6.57 -30.88
CA HIS A 153 16.01 -7.57 -31.59
C HIS A 153 15.79 -8.86 -30.79
N ASN A 154 15.67 -8.75 -29.46
CA ASN A 154 15.61 -9.89 -28.52
C ASN A 154 16.83 -10.84 -28.56
N ASN A 155 17.97 -10.38 -29.07
CA ASN A 155 19.21 -11.13 -29.14
C ASN A 155 20.01 -10.98 -27.84
N TYR A 156 19.81 -11.92 -26.90
CA TYR A 156 20.51 -11.95 -25.62
C TYR A 156 20.54 -13.37 -25.05
N GLN A 157 21.48 -13.64 -24.15
CA GLN A 157 21.51 -14.90 -23.42
C GLN A 157 20.54 -14.85 -22.23
N LYS A 158 19.63 -15.83 -22.14
CA LYS A 158 18.64 -15.89 -21.06
C LYS A 158 19.26 -16.42 -19.76
N LYS A 159 19.10 -15.67 -18.67
CA LYS A 159 19.38 -16.13 -17.30
C LYS A 159 18.23 -17.00 -16.76
N SER A 160 18.56 -17.92 -15.86
CA SER A 160 17.59 -18.79 -15.19
C SER A 160 16.80 -18.07 -14.09
N TRP A 161 15.58 -18.54 -13.83
CA TRP A 161 14.62 -17.91 -12.91
C TRP A 161 14.55 -18.52 -11.51
N GLY A 162 15.01 -19.76 -11.32
CA GLY A 162 14.80 -20.49 -10.07
C GLY A 162 15.32 -19.75 -8.83
N ILE A 163 16.59 -19.37 -8.85
CA ILE A 163 17.23 -18.69 -7.71
C ILE A 163 16.58 -17.33 -7.40
N PRO A 164 16.40 -16.40 -8.37
CA PRO A 164 15.75 -15.13 -8.10
C PRO A 164 14.35 -15.26 -7.50
N LEU A 165 13.52 -16.18 -8.00
CA LEU A 165 12.15 -16.35 -7.51
C LEU A 165 12.10 -16.92 -6.10
N ILE A 166 12.94 -17.93 -5.80
CA ILE A 166 13.01 -18.49 -4.44
C ILE A 166 13.42 -17.42 -3.43
N ILE A 167 14.47 -16.65 -3.73
CA ILE A 167 14.95 -15.58 -2.85
C ILE A 167 13.86 -14.52 -2.67
N ALA A 168 13.21 -14.09 -3.75
CA ALA A 168 12.18 -13.06 -3.68
C ALA A 168 10.96 -13.51 -2.88
N SER A 169 10.52 -14.76 -3.04
CA SER A 169 9.42 -15.33 -2.26
C SER A 169 9.74 -15.40 -0.77
N ILE A 170 10.96 -15.82 -0.41
CA ILE A 170 11.41 -15.85 0.99
C ILE A 170 11.41 -14.43 1.58
N ILE A 171 12.03 -13.48 0.90
CA ILE A 171 12.07 -12.07 1.35
C ILE A 171 10.66 -11.49 1.49
N LEU A 172 9.75 -11.80 0.56
CA LEU A 172 8.38 -11.33 0.61
C LEU A 172 7.65 -11.85 1.86
N ILE A 173 7.76 -13.15 2.15
CA ILE A 173 7.12 -13.76 3.32
C ILE A 173 7.68 -13.15 4.62
N PHE A 174 9.01 -13.06 4.75
CA PHE A 174 9.65 -12.50 5.95
C PHE A 174 9.35 -11.00 6.12
N SER A 175 9.38 -10.22 5.05
CA SER A 175 9.07 -8.79 5.13
C SER A 175 7.60 -8.56 5.49
N PHE A 176 6.68 -9.36 4.94
CA PHE A 176 5.26 -9.29 5.27
C PHE A 176 5.01 -9.61 6.75
N THR A 177 5.62 -10.67 7.29
CA THR A 177 5.45 -11.03 8.71
C THR A 177 6.02 -9.96 9.64
N ILE A 178 7.18 -9.40 9.31
CA ILE A 178 7.81 -8.31 10.09
C ILE A 178 6.95 -7.04 10.03
N LEU A 179 6.49 -6.63 8.86
CA LEU A 179 5.65 -5.44 8.70
C LEU A 179 4.32 -5.58 9.47
N MET A 180 3.68 -6.74 9.39
CA MET A 180 2.46 -7.02 10.16
C MET A 180 2.72 -6.92 11.67
N ALA A 181 3.79 -7.54 12.18
CA ALA A 181 4.14 -7.45 13.60
C ALA A 181 4.46 -6.02 14.05
N ILE A 182 5.18 -5.24 13.25
CA ILE A 182 5.45 -3.83 13.56
C ILE A 182 4.14 -3.03 13.56
N SER A 183 3.30 -3.20 12.54
CA SER A 183 2.04 -2.47 12.44
C SER A 183 1.11 -2.75 13.63
N SER A 184 1.00 -4.00 14.07
CA SER A 184 0.20 -4.34 15.26
C SER A 184 0.77 -3.67 16.51
N THR A 185 2.10 -3.68 16.71
CA THR A 185 2.71 -3.01 17.88
C THR A 185 2.51 -1.49 17.88
N ILE A 186 2.53 -0.85 16.71
CA ILE A 186 2.28 0.60 16.61
C ILE A 186 0.82 0.91 16.95
N VAL A 187 -0.12 0.11 16.43
CA VAL A 187 -1.56 0.27 16.72
C VAL A 187 -1.83 0.03 18.21
N ASP A 188 -1.29 -1.03 18.80
CA ASP A 188 -1.44 -1.35 20.23
C ASP A 188 -0.86 -0.24 21.10
N ALA A 189 0.31 0.30 20.75
CA ALA A 189 0.92 1.41 21.47
C ALA A 189 0.07 2.69 21.37
N LYS A 190 -0.50 2.98 20.20
CA LYS A 190 -1.39 4.12 20.00
C LYS A 190 -2.68 3.97 20.80
N TYR A 191 -3.30 2.78 20.76
CA TYR A 191 -4.48 2.46 21.57
C TYR A 191 -4.21 2.57 23.07
N LYS A 192 -3.10 2.03 23.55
CA LYS A 192 -2.73 2.14 24.96
C LYS A 192 -2.50 3.60 25.37
N ASN A 193 -1.88 4.40 24.51
CA ASN A 193 -1.65 5.82 24.78
C ASN A 193 -2.96 6.62 24.75
N SER A 194 -3.90 6.34 23.84
CA SER A 194 -5.22 7.00 23.84
C SER A 194 -6.04 6.63 25.07
N VAL A 195 -5.98 5.37 25.52
CA VAL A 195 -6.60 4.94 26.78
C VAL A 195 -5.97 5.66 27.97
N LEU A 196 -4.64 5.78 28.04
CA LEU A 196 -3.95 6.49 29.12
C LEU A 196 -4.19 8.01 29.10
N ASP A 197 -4.41 8.60 27.93
CA ASP A 197 -4.76 10.01 27.77
C ASP A 197 -6.21 10.27 28.21
N ASN A 198 -7.14 9.39 27.80
CA ASN A 198 -8.51 9.39 28.32
C ASN A 198 -8.55 9.22 29.84
N GLN A 199 -7.72 8.32 30.40
CA GLN A 199 -7.60 8.11 31.85
C GLN A 199 -7.01 9.32 32.60
N LYS A 200 -6.37 10.27 31.90
CA LYS A 200 -5.84 11.51 32.46
C LYS A 200 -6.80 12.69 32.35
N LYS A 201 -7.98 12.52 31.75
CA LYS A 201 -9.08 13.49 31.82
C LYS A 201 -9.39 13.74 33.31
N PRO A 202 -9.18 14.95 33.86
CA PRO A 202 -9.19 15.20 35.31
C PRO A 202 -10.51 14.86 36.03
N TRP A 203 -11.61 14.69 35.29
CA TRP A 203 -12.92 14.37 35.83
C TRP A 203 -13.19 12.87 36.01
N GLU A 204 -12.29 11.98 35.55
CA GLU A 204 -12.40 10.51 35.72
C GLU A 204 -11.57 9.97 36.91
N GLN A 205 -11.13 10.83 37.82
CA GLN A 205 -10.37 10.40 38.99
C GLN A 205 -11.32 9.79 40.05
N ASN A 206 -11.37 8.45 40.09
CA ASN A 206 -11.89 7.57 41.16
C ASN A 206 -12.72 8.28 42.26
N TRP A 207 -14.03 8.36 42.07
CA TRP A 207 -14.93 8.51 43.20
C TRP A 207 -15.05 7.15 43.90
N ASP A 208 -14.33 6.97 45.01
CA ASP A 208 -14.55 5.86 45.93
C ASP A 208 -15.93 6.03 46.59
N TYR A 209 -16.94 5.33 46.05
CA TYR A 209 -18.31 5.37 46.55
C TYR A 209 -18.56 4.43 47.75
N SER A 210 -17.53 3.78 48.31
CA SER A 210 -17.75 2.76 49.36
C SER A 210 -17.94 3.33 50.78
N ASN A 211 -17.74 4.63 51.01
CA ASN A 211 -17.90 5.22 52.33
C ASN A 211 -18.50 6.63 52.28
N LYS A 212 -19.85 6.73 52.33
CA LYS A 212 -20.58 7.74 53.13
C LYS A 212 -22.11 7.52 53.07
N THR A 213 -22.66 7.26 54.23
CA THR A 213 -24.09 7.32 54.61
C THR A 213 -24.66 8.73 54.30
N PRO A 214 -25.96 8.89 54.00
CA PRO A 214 -26.49 10.11 53.41
C PRO A 214 -26.65 11.19 54.48
N THR A 215 -25.78 12.20 54.42
CA THR A 215 -26.02 13.48 55.10
C THR A 215 -26.38 14.51 54.03
N GLN A 216 -27.61 15.02 54.13
CA GLN A 216 -28.03 16.21 53.41
C GLN A 216 -27.12 17.38 53.80
N THR A 217 -26.22 17.80 52.90
CA THR A 217 -25.56 19.11 53.02
C THR A 217 -25.12 19.63 51.66
N GLN A 218 -25.75 20.74 51.28
CA GLN A 218 -25.19 21.96 50.67
C GLN A 218 -23.92 21.84 49.80
N VAL A 219 -24.05 22.41 48.59
CA VAL A 219 -23.00 22.80 47.66
C VAL A 219 -21.71 23.23 48.38
N PRO A 220 -20.59 22.51 48.21
CA PRO A 220 -19.29 22.96 48.66
C PRO A 220 -18.71 23.92 47.62
N ASP A 221 -18.61 25.18 48.04
CA ASP A 221 -17.74 26.20 47.48
C ASP A 221 -16.28 25.71 47.40
N GLY A 222 -15.61 25.98 46.28
CA GLY A 222 -14.15 25.99 46.20
C GLY A 222 -13.44 24.87 45.42
N GLN A 223 -13.66 24.77 44.10
CA GLN A 223 -12.57 24.62 43.12
C GLN A 223 -12.90 25.44 41.87
N ASN A 224 -12.31 26.64 41.75
CA ASN A 224 -12.40 27.51 40.58
C ASN A 224 -11.73 26.84 39.37
N GLN A 225 -12.50 26.08 38.59
CA GLN A 225 -12.35 26.16 37.14
C GLN A 225 -13.22 27.33 36.69
N THR A 226 -12.58 28.43 36.30
CA THR A 226 -13.26 29.56 35.67
C THR A 226 -13.76 29.09 34.31
N LEU A 227 -14.90 28.38 34.29
CA LEU A 227 -15.62 28.05 33.07
C LEU A 227 -15.87 29.36 32.32
N SER A 228 -15.51 29.38 31.05
CA SER A 228 -15.81 30.51 30.17
C SER A 228 -17.32 30.79 30.17
N PRO A 229 -17.75 32.03 29.86
CA PRO A 229 -19.17 32.36 29.78
C PRO A 229 -19.97 31.42 28.86
N GLU A 230 -19.32 30.89 27.83
CA GLU A 230 -19.91 29.95 26.86
C GLU A 230 -20.10 28.55 27.47
N GLU A 231 -19.10 28.05 28.22
CA GLU A 231 -19.19 26.75 28.92
C GLU A 231 -20.23 26.79 30.04
N GLN A 232 -20.36 27.90 30.77
CA GLN A 232 -21.41 28.08 31.78
C GLN A 232 -22.80 28.07 31.14
N LEU A 233 -22.97 28.76 29.99
CA LEU A 233 -24.23 28.76 29.27
C LEU A 233 -24.60 27.36 28.77
N HIS A 234 -23.62 26.63 28.24
CA HIS A 234 -23.79 25.25 27.81
C HIS A 234 -24.29 24.36 28.96
N TYR A 235 -23.60 24.38 30.10
CA TYR A 235 -23.95 23.56 31.26
C TYR A 235 -25.32 23.93 31.86
N ASN A 236 -25.62 25.23 31.96
CA ASN A 236 -26.90 25.72 32.44
C ASN A 236 -28.07 25.31 31.53
N SER A 237 -27.85 25.28 30.22
CA SER A 237 -28.88 24.87 29.25
C SER A 237 -29.25 23.39 29.42
N ILE A 238 -28.24 22.53 29.63
CA ILE A 238 -28.45 21.10 29.87
C ILE A 238 -29.20 20.87 31.18
N LEU A 239 -28.76 21.50 32.28
CA LEU A 239 -29.40 21.34 33.59
C LEU A 239 -30.81 21.92 33.66
N ALA A 240 -31.13 22.93 32.84
CA ALA A 240 -32.47 23.47 32.74
C ALA A 240 -33.47 22.45 32.15
N ALA A 241 -33.03 21.63 31.18
CA ALA A 241 -33.84 20.59 30.55
C ALA A 241 -33.79 19.25 31.33
N HIS A 242 -32.62 18.90 31.86
CA HIS A 242 -32.36 17.67 32.60
C HIS A 242 -31.66 18.00 33.93
N PRO A 243 -32.41 18.32 35.01
CA PRO A 243 -31.82 18.60 36.33
C PRO A 243 -31.03 17.43 36.91
N ASP A 244 -31.32 16.22 36.44
CA ASP A 244 -30.70 14.94 36.77
C ASP A 244 -29.61 14.50 35.78
N ALA A 245 -29.24 15.34 34.80
CA ALA A 245 -28.22 15.07 33.78
C ALA A 245 -26.94 14.48 34.37
N HIS A 246 -26.47 15.05 35.48
CA HIS A 246 -25.26 14.60 36.16
C HIS A 246 -25.40 13.22 36.81
N GLU A 247 -26.59 12.87 37.29
CA GLU A 247 -26.85 11.57 37.89
C GLU A 247 -27.05 10.49 36.81
N ILE A 248 -27.69 10.84 35.69
CA ILE A 248 -27.84 9.95 34.54
C ILE A 248 -26.49 9.61 33.92
N ALA A 249 -25.62 10.60 33.74
CA ALA A 249 -24.28 10.39 33.19
C ALA A 249 -23.40 9.46 34.06
N LYS A 250 -23.77 9.22 35.33
CA LYS A 250 -23.07 8.29 36.23
C LYS A 250 -23.64 6.86 36.19
N GLN A 251 -24.78 6.65 35.55
CA GLN A 251 -25.46 5.35 35.53
C GLN A 251 -24.79 4.41 34.52
N ILE A 252 -24.52 3.17 34.94
CA ILE A 252 -24.02 2.13 34.05
C ILE A 252 -25.06 1.78 32.98
N GLU A 253 -26.35 1.96 33.29
CA GLU A 253 -27.48 1.75 32.40
C GLU A 253 -27.46 2.72 31.21
N PHE A 254 -26.99 3.96 31.42
CA PHE A 254 -26.85 4.95 30.36
C PHE A 254 -25.75 4.55 29.35
N GLU A 255 -24.59 4.12 29.84
CA GLU A 255 -23.49 3.61 29.01
C GLU A 255 -23.90 2.34 28.26
N ASN A 256 -24.57 1.41 28.93
CA ASN A 256 -25.09 0.19 28.31
C ASN A 256 -26.12 0.49 27.22
N TRP A 257 -26.97 1.51 27.42
CA TRP A 257 -27.94 1.95 26.42
C TRP A 257 -27.25 2.50 25.17
N ILE A 258 -26.22 3.36 25.31
CA ILE A 258 -25.41 3.83 24.17
C ILE A 258 -24.84 2.62 23.41
N ASN A 259 -24.20 1.70 24.13
CA ASN A 259 -23.58 0.51 23.57
C ASN A 259 -24.58 -0.51 22.97
N SER A 260 -25.88 -0.37 23.24
CA SER A 260 -26.91 -1.23 22.64
C SER A 260 -27.29 -0.83 21.21
N HIS A 261 -26.90 0.37 20.76
CA HIS A 261 -27.21 0.88 19.42
C HIS A 261 -26.30 0.31 18.33
N SER A 262 -26.65 0.56 17.06
CA SER A 262 -25.77 0.22 15.94
C SER A 262 -24.45 1.02 15.99
N PRO A 263 -23.36 0.55 15.37
CA PRO A 263 -22.06 1.24 15.42
C PRO A 263 -22.10 2.70 14.93
N GLU A 264 -23.02 3.02 14.02
CA GLU A 264 -23.21 4.39 13.52
C GLU A 264 -23.80 5.32 14.59
N TRP A 265 -24.73 4.81 15.40
CA TRP A 265 -25.38 5.56 16.47
C TRP A 265 -24.54 5.62 17.74
N GLN A 266 -23.77 4.57 18.06
CA GLN A 266 -22.78 4.59 19.13
C GLN A 266 -21.78 5.73 18.92
N LYS A 267 -21.18 5.79 17.72
CA LYS A 267 -20.25 6.85 17.35
C LYS A 267 -20.88 8.25 17.47
N TYR A 268 -22.14 8.40 17.04
CA TYR A 268 -22.85 9.67 17.18
C TYR A 268 -22.99 10.10 18.64
N TYR A 269 -23.40 9.20 19.54
CA TYR A 269 -23.55 9.52 20.96
C TYR A 269 -22.22 9.75 21.67
N ASP A 270 -21.16 9.02 21.28
CA ASP A 270 -19.80 9.26 21.78
C ASP A 270 -19.31 10.66 21.36
N ASP A 271 -19.51 11.06 20.09
CA ASP A 271 -19.15 12.39 19.59
C ASP A 271 -19.93 13.50 20.34
N VAL A 272 -21.21 13.25 20.67
CA VAL A 272 -22.06 14.16 21.45
C VAL A 272 -21.62 14.25 22.91
N ALA A 273 -21.23 13.15 23.54
CA ALA A 273 -20.75 13.13 24.92
C ALA A 273 -19.40 13.86 25.08
N ASP A 274 -18.51 13.73 24.09
CA ASP A 274 -17.19 14.35 24.13
C ASP A 274 -17.20 15.83 23.71
N SER A 275 -18.01 16.21 22.72
CA SER A 275 -17.92 17.54 22.07
C SER A 275 -19.25 18.13 21.57
N GLY A 276 -20.38 17.55 21.98
CA GLY A 276 -21.71 17.96 21.53
C GLY A 276 -22.10 19.36 21.97
N THR A 277 -23.04 19.96 21.23
CA THR A 277 -23.75 21.16 21.66
C THR A 277 -24.73 20.84 22.79
N ALA A 278 -25.17 21.87 23.53
CA ALA A 278 -26.11 21.67 24.64
C ALA A 278 -27.41 20.99 24.16
N ASP A 279 -27.92 21.41 22.99
CA ASP A 279 -29.13 20.83 22.39
C ASP A 279 -28.96 19.33 22.06
N GLN A 280 -27.78 18.94 21.57
CA GLN A 280 -27.49 17.54 21.26
C GLN A 280 -27.40 16.67 22.52
N VAL A 281 -26.80 17.19 23.59
CA VAL A 281 -26.73 16.49 24.88
C VAL A 281 -28.13 16.36 25.50
N ILE A 282 -28.95 17.41 25.44
CA ILE A 282 -30.35 17.39 25.88
C ILE A 282 -31.15 16.35 25.10
N GLN A 283 -30.98 16.30 23.78
CA GLN A 283 -31.66 15.31 22.95
C GLN A 283 -31.25 13.89 23.32
N MET A 284 -29.95 13.62 23.45
CA MET A 284 -29.43 12.31 23.86
C MET A 284 -30.01 11.86 25.22
N MET A 285 -30.08 12.77 26.19
CA MET A 285 -30.65 12.48 27.51
C MET A 285 -32.17 12.26 27.46
N SER A 286 -32.88 12.96 26.58
CA SER A 286 -34.30 12.73 26.32
C SER A 286 -34.53 11.35 25.70
N ASP A 287 -33.75 11.00 24.68
CA ASP A 287 -33.84 9.71 23.98
C ASP A 287 -33.59 8.53 24.94
N TYR A 288 -32.60 8.66 25.85
CA TYR A 288 -32.39 7.67 26.90
C TYR A 288 -33.61 7.52 27.82
N LYS A 289 -34.15 8.64 28.31
CA LYS A 289 -35.31 8.63 29.22
C LYS A 289 -36.55 8.02 28.59
N GLU A 290 -36.80 8.29 27.32
CA GLU A 290 -37.93 7.69 26.59
C GLU A 290 -37.80 6.17 26.48
N ASN A 291 -36.58 5.65 26.36
CA ASN A 291 -36.32 4.22 26.22
C ASN A 291 -36.33 3.41 27.53
N ILE A 292 -36.23 4.06 28.70
CA ILE A 292 -36.29 3.39 30.02
C ILE A 292 -37.67 3.48 30.70
N ILE A 293 -38.60 4.28 30.17
CA ILE A 293 -39.97 4.46 30.72
C ILE A 293 -40.98 3.45 30.11
N HIS A 294 -40.54 2.59 29.17
CA HIS A 294 -41.33 1.52 28.56
C HIS A 294 -40.67 0.15 28.74
#